data_AF-A0A4R8QS84-F1
#
_entry.id   AF-A0A4R8QS84-F1
#
_cell.length_a   1.000
_cell.length_b   1.000
_cell.length_c   1.000
_cell.angle_alpha   90.00
_cell.angle_beta   90.00
_cell.angle_gamma   90.00
#
_symmetry.space_group_name_H-M   'P 1'
#
loop_
_entity.id
_entity.type
_entity.pdbx_description
1 polymer ?
#
loop_
_entity_poly.entity_id
_entity_poly.type
_entity_poly.pdbx_seq_one_letter_code
_entity_poly.pdbx_strand_id
1 'polypeptide(L)'
;MGRELDPYVRAAILALRSRVGARTSQEVADALGISMRVVDHTLKRAKDNGFVPEAATLTILPIHVTSAPRSGRPKNITSELTDLVCQEQTQIGGAVEDSPVQVDP
;
A
#
# COMPACT_ATOMS: atom_id res chain seq x y z
N MET A 1 -20.99 2.48 -6.75
CA MET A 1 -19.91 2.10 -5.81
C MET A 1 -18.62 1.98 -6.59
N GLY A 2 -17.61 2.80 -6.32
CA GLY A 2 -16.31 2.67 -6.99
C GLY A 2 -15.56 1.48 -6.43
N ARG A 3 -15.34 0.43 -7.23
CA ARG A 3 -14.47 -0.70 -6.87
C ARG A 3 -13.09 -0.12 -6.54
N GLU A 4 -12.61 -0.36 -5.33
CA GLU A 4 -11.28 0.06 -4.95
C GLU A 4 -10.26 -0.70 -5.80
N LEU A 5 -9.42 0.04 -6.54
CA LEU A 5 -8.36 -0.58 -7.33
C LEU A 5 -7.32 -1.18 -6.38
N ASP A 6 -6.94 -2.42 -6.64
CA ASP A 6 -5.94 -3.15 -5.87
C ASP A 6 -4.63 -2.33 -5.73
N PRO A 7 -4.02 -2.24 -4.53
CA PRO A 7 -2.77 -1.52 -4.32
C PRO A 7 -1.61 -1.99 -5.21
N TYR A 8 -1.55 -3.28 -5.56
CA TYR A 8 -0.53 -3.82 -6.47
C TYR A 8 -0.72 -3.32 -7.89
N VAL A 9 -1.98 -3.18 -8.36
CA VAL A 9 -2.26 -2.60 -9.67
C VAL A 9 -1.90 -1.12 -9.71
N ARG A 10 -2.13 -0.38 -8.60
CA ARG A 10 -1.66 1.01 -8.48
C ARG A 10 -0.14 1.08 -8.53
N ALA A 11 0.57 0.21 -7.81
CA ALA A 11 2.03 0.14 -7.86
C ALA A 11 2.53 -0.12 -9.29
N ALA A 12 1.90 -1.05 -10.02
CA ALA A 12 2.22 -1.34 -11.42
C ALA A 12 2.02 -0.11 -12.32
N ILE A 13 0.90 0.62 -12.17
CA ILE A 13 0.65 1.87 -12.89
C ILE A 13 1.78 2.88 -12.63
N LEU A 14 2.17 3.08 -11.37
CA LEU A 14 3.22 4.03 -11.00
C LEU A 14 4.59 3.61 -11.55
N ALA A 15 4.92 2.32 -11.49
CA ALA A 15 6.16 1.79 -12.06
C ALA A 15 6.21 1.99 -13.57
N LEU A 16 5.12 1.69 -14.30
CA LEU A 16 5.06 1.84 -15.76
C LEU A 16 5.06 3.32 -16.21
N ARG A 17 4.46 4.22 -15.41
CA ARG A 17 4.48 5.67 -15.65
C ARG A 17 5.75 6.36 -15.16
N SER A 18 6.59 5.68 -14.38
CA SER A 18 7.87 6.21 -13.97
C SER A 18 8.84 6.28 -15.15
N ARG A 19 9.97 6.97 -14.94
CA ARG A 19 11.10 7.01 -15.86
C ARG A 19 11.55 5.61 -16.32
N VAL A 20 11.44 4.59 -15.46
CA VAL A 20 11.86 3.22 -15.78
C VAL A 20 10.94 2.58 -16.82
N GLY A 21 9.63 2.77 -16.68
CA GLY A 21 8.65 2.22 -17.62
C GLY A 21 8.50 3.06 -18.89
N ALA A 22 8.62 4.38 -18.77
CA ALA A 22 8.52 5.37 -19.84
C ALA A 22 7.28 5.21 -20.75
N ARG A 23 6.21 4.57 -20.26
CA ARG A 23 4.97 4.34 -21.01
C ARG A 23 4.02 5.52 -20.89
N THR A 24 3.23 5.77 -21.92
CA THR A 24 2.13 6.73 -21.90
C THR A 24 0.96 6.19 -21.06
N SER A 25 0.04 7.07 -20.62
CA SER A 25 -1.16 6.62 -19.88
C SER A 25 -2.04 5.66 -20.71
N GLN A 26 -2.08 5.85 -22.03
CA GLN A 26 -2.84 4.99 -22.94
C GLN A 26 -2.21 3.58 -23.04
N GLU A 27 -0.91 3.49 -23.27
CA GLU A 27 -0.22 2.18 -23.29
C GLU A 27 -0.37 1.42 -21.96
N VAL A 28 -0.32 2.12 -20.83
CA VAL A 28 -0.53 1.51 -19.51
C VAL A 28 -1.97 1.04 -19.34
N ALA A 29 -2.94 1.81 -19.83
CA ALA A 29 -4.35 1.43 -19.81
C ALA A 29 -4.59 0.15 -20.63
N ASP A 30 -4.03 0.10 -21.83
CA ASP A 30 -4.14 -1.05 -22.74
C ASP A 30 -3.43 -2.29 -22.16
N ALA A 31 -2.24 -2.13 -21.60
CA ALA A 31 -1.45 -3.22 -21.02
C ALA A 31 -2.10 -3.84 -19.77
N LEU A 32 -2.78 -3.02 -18.94
CA LEU A 32 -3.42 -3.48 -17.71
C LEU A 32 -4.92 -3.76 -17.87
N GLY A 33 -5.50 -3.53 -19.05
CA GLY A 33 -6.94 -3.72 -19.29
C GLY A 33 -7.84 -2.81 -18.45
N ILE A 34 -7.37 -1.60 -18.13
CA ILE A 34 -8.11 -0.61 -17.33
C ILE A 34 -8.35 0.67 -18.12
N SER A 35 -9.28 1.51 -17.69
CA SER A 35 -9.51 2.78 -18.38
C SER A 35 -8.37 3.78 -18.13
N MET A 36 -8.04 4.58 -19.14
CA MET A 36 -7.07 5.68 -19.03
C MET A 36 -7.43 6.65 -17.89
N ARG A 37 -8.73 6.88 -17.64
CA ARG A 37 -9.20 7.69 -16.50
C ARG A 37 -8.72 7.15 -15.15
N VAL A 38 -8.64 5.83 -14.98
CA VAL A 38 -8.15 5.19 -13.75
C VAL A 38 -6.64 5.38 -13.62
N VAL A 39 -5.90 5.27 -14.71
CA VAL A 39 -4.46 5.53 -14.77
C VAL A 39 -4.16 6.96 -14.34
N ASP A 40 -4.82 7.94 -14.97
CA ASP A 40 -4.59 9.37 -14.70
C ASP A 40 -5.00 9.75 -13.28
N HIS A 41 -6.12 9.23 -12.79
CA HIS A 41 -6.56 9.46 -11.41
C HIS A 41 -5.56 8.89 -10.40
N THR A 42 -5.05 7.68 -10.64
CA THR A 42 -4.03 7.05 -9.78
C THR A 42 -2.75 7.86 -9.78
N LEU A 43 -2.28 8.29 -10.96
CA LEU A 43 -1.06 9.07 -11.09
C LEU A 43 -1.18 10.44 -10.43
N LYS A 44 -2.31 11.14 -10.62
CA LYS A 44 -2.58 12.42 -9.95
C LYS A 44 -2.52 12.26 -8.44
N ARG A 45 -3.23 11.27 -7.89
CA ARG A 45 -3.26 11.01 -6.45
C ARG A 45 -1.88 10.69 -5.88
N ALA A 46 -1.09 9.89 -6.59
CA ALA A 46 0.27 9.59 -6.14
C ALA A 46 1.14 10.85 -6.13
N LYS A 47 1.03 11.72 -7.14
CA LYS A 47 1.72 13.02 -7.20
C LYS A 47 1.30 13.94 -6.04
N ASP A 48 0.01 13.99 -5.72
CA ASP A 48 -0.51 14.74 -4.58
C ASP A 48 0.10 14.25 -3.25
N ASN A 49 0.48 12.96 -3.18
CA ASN A 49 1.18 12.33 -2.05
C ASN A 49 2.71 12.37 -2.15
N GLY A 50 3.29 13.14 -3.09
CA GLY A 50 4.74 13.34 -3.21
C GLY A 50 5.48 12.37 -4.16
N PHE A 51 4.76 11.55 -4.94
CA PHE A 51 5.40 10.72 -5.96
C PHE A 51 5.91 11.55 -7.14
N VAL A 52 7.18 11.40 -7.49
CA VAL A 52 7.83 12.08 -8.63
C VAL A 52 8.17 11.05 -9.71
N PRO A 53 7.42 10.97 -10.83
CA PRO A 53 7.64 9.96 -11.87
C PRO A 53 8.99 10.07 -12.59
N GLU A 54 9.53 11.29 -12.65
CA GLU A 54 10.76 11.63 -13.38
C GLU A 54 12.03 11.50 -12.52
N ALA A 55 11.88 11.10 -11.25
CA ALA A 55 13.01 10.90 -10.35
C ALA A 55 13.98 9.86 -10.90
N ALA A 56 15.27 10.02 -10.59
CA ALA A 56 16.33 9.10 -11.01
C ALA A 56 16.13 7.69 -10.42
N THR A 57 15.65 7.62 -9.19
CA THR A 57 15.35 6.37 -8.49
C THR A 57 13.83 6.18 -8.40
N LEU A 58 13.35 4.99 -8.75
CA LEU A 58 11.95 4.61 -8.58
C LEU A 58 11.67 4.25 -7.12
N THR A 59 10.96 5.13 -6.42
CA THR A 59 10.54 4.90 -5.02
C THR A 59 9.01 4.88 -4.94
N ILE A 60 8.44 3.70 -4.67
CA ILE A 60 7.00 3.53 -4.44
C ILE A 60 6.79 3.24 -2.96
N LEU A 61 6.21 4.21 -2.25
CA LEU A 61 5.89 4.10 -0.83
C LEU A 61 4.42 3.66 -0.64
N PRO A 62 4.07 3.06 0.52
CA PRO A 62 2.68 2.70 0.83
C PRO A 62 1.70 3.86 0.68
N ILE A 63 2.12 5.09 1.01
CA ILE A 63 1.30 6.30 0.88
C ILE A 63 0.90 6.61 -0.57
N HIS A 64 1.66 6.16 -1.57
CA HIS A 64 1.33 6.37 -2.98
C HIS A 64 0.22 5.42 -3.47
N VAL A 65 0.07 4.24 -2.85
CA VAL A 65 -0.83 3.17 -3.33
C VAL A 65 -2.03 2.95 -2.42
N THR A 66 -1.90 3.14 -1.11
CA THR A 66 -2.97 2.88 -0.14
C THR A 66 -4.03 3.97 -0.19
N SER A 67 -5.31 3.60 -0.11
CA SER A 67 -6.40 4.57 0.04
C SER A 67 -6.36 5.19 1.42
N ALA A 68 -6.41 6.52 1.50
CA ALA A 68 -6.62 7.18 2.78
C ALA A 68 -8.00 6.76 3.31
N PRO A 69 -8.15 6.49 4.63
CA PRO A 69 -9.47 6.24 5.19
C PRO A 69 -10.37 7.43 4.85
N ARG A 70 -11.53 7.15 4.24
CA ARG A 70 -12.50 8.20 3.90
C ARG A 70 -12.87 8.92 5.19
N SER A 71 -12.46 10.17 5.32
CA SER A 71 -12.88 11.03 6.43
C SER A 71 -14.40 11.18 6.37
N GLY A 72 -15.06 11.03 7.51
CA GLY A 72 -16.50 11.28 7.62
C GLY A 72 -17.33 10.20 8.31
N ARG A 73 -16.81 8.99 8.55
CA ARG A 73 -17.46 8.08 9.52
C ARG A 73 -16.83 8.30 10.90
N PRO A 74 -17.50 8.99 11.83
CA PRO A 74 -17.04 9.03 13.21
C PRO A 74 -16.89 7.59 13.71
N LYS A 75 -15.68 7.26 14.17
CA LYS A 75 -15.42 5.98 14.84
C LYS A 75 -16.00 6.13 16.24
N ASN A 76 -17.13 5.47 16.52
CA ASN A 76 -17.63 5.29 17.90
C ASN A 76 -16.72 4.32 18.67
N ILE A 77 -15.40 4.53 18.62
CA ILE A 77 -14.41 3.77 19.39
C ILE A 77 -13.78 4.81 20.29
N THR A 78 -14.17 4.74 21.56
CA THR A 78 -13.51 5.43 22.67
C THR A 78 -12.02 5.07 22.63
N SER A 79 -11.14 6.06 22.80
CA SER A 79 -9.67 5.91 22.75
C SER A 79 -9.12 4.81 23.66
N GLU A 80 -9.89 4.37 24.65
CA GLU A 80 -9.52 3.34 25.61
C GLU A 80 -9.54 1.92 25.01
N LEU A 81 -10.35 1.68 23.96
CA LEU A 81 -10.46 0.35 23.32
C LEU A 81 -9.35 0.07 22.30
N THR A 82 -8.71 1.11 21.75
CA THR A 82 -7.63 0.93 20.76
C THR A 82 -6.37 0.35 21.38
N ASP A 83 -6.09 0.69 22.64
CA ASP A 83 -4.86 0.24 23.32
C ASP A 83 -4.97 -1.24 23.71
N LEU A 84 -6.15 -1.71 24.12
CA LEU A 84 -6.44 -3.11 24.42
C LEU A 84 -6.25 -4.01 23.18
N VAL A 85 -6.73 -3.58 22.02
CA VAL A 85 -6.62 -4.35 20.77
C VAL A 85 -5.16 -4.45 20.31
N CYS A 86 -4.35 -3.39 20.50
CA CYS A 86 -2.91 -3.44 20.22
C CYS A 86 -2.15 -4.35 21.20
N GLN A 87 -2.56 -4.40 22.48
CA GLN A 87 -1.93 -5.23 23.51
C GLN A 87 -2.17 -6.73 23.27
N GLU A 88 -3.40 -7.12 22.89
CA GLU A 88 -3.79 -8.51 22.69
C GLU A 88 -3.09 -9.15 21.47
N GLN A 89 -2.82 -8.36 20.43
CA GLN A 89 -2.13 -8.83 19.22
C GLN A 89 -0.66 -9.24 19.47
N THR A 90 -0.04 -8.79 20.56
CA THR A 90 1.35 -9.14 20.90
C THR A 90 1.48 -10.51 21.56
N GLN A 91 0.40 -11.05 22.15
CA GLN A 91 0.44 -12.32 22.89
C GLN A 91 0.24 -13.57 22.01
N ILE A 92 -0.21 -13.41 20.76
CA ILE A 92 -0.47 -14.55 19.86
C ILE A 92 0.78 -14.92 19.03
N GLY A 93 1.82 -14.07 19.04
CA GLY A 93 3.01 -14.22 18.19
C GLY A 93 4.32 -14.66 18.86
N GLY A 94 4.32 -14.99 20.16
CA GLY A 94 5.58 -15.24 20.88
C GLY A 94 5.50 -16.39 21.87
N ALA A 95 6.00 -17.57 21.46
CA ALA A 95 6.87 -18.47 22.23
C ALA A 95 6.87 -19.87 21.59
N VAL A 96 7.73 -20.08 20.59
CA VAL A 96 8.37 -21.39 20.41
C VAL A 96 9.81 -21.16 20.82
N GLU A 97 10.07 -21.33 22.11
CA GLU A 97 11.43 -21.32 22.65
C GLU A 97 12.11 -22.63 22.24
N ASP A 98 13.11 -22.52 21.37
CA ASP A 98 14.07 -23.60 21.11
C ASP A 98 14.81 -23.89 22.43
N SER A 99 14.44 -25.00 23.07
CA SER A 99 15.13 -25.48 24.26
C SER A 99 16.54 -25.95 23.91
N PRO A 100 17.59 -25.56 24.65
CA PRO A 100 18.92 -26.10 24.44
C PRO A 100 18.95 -27.55 24.92
N VAL A 101 19.17 -28.49 24.00
CA VAL A 101 19.40 -29.90 24.31
C VAL A 101 20.69 -30.00 25.12
N GLN A 102 20.56 -30.24 26.43
CA GLN A 102 21.69 -30.67 27.25
C GLN A 102 22.06 -32.10 26.87
N VAL A 103 23.28 -32.27 26.39
CA VAL A 103 23.93 -33.58 26.28
C VAL A 103 24.97 -33.63 27.38
N ASP A 104 24.80 -34.55 28.32
CA ASP A 104 25.84 -35.05 29.22
C ASP A 104 25.43 -36.46 29.71
N PRO A 105 26.36 -37.33 30.12
CA PRO A 105 27.82 -37.14 30.22
C PRO A 105 28.67 -37.99 29.26
#